data_AF-E4X7R8-F1
#
_entry.id   AF-E4X7R8-F1
#
_cell.length_a   1.000
_cell.length_b   1.000
_cell.length_c   1.000
_cell.angle_alpha   90.00
_cell.angle_beta   90.00
_cell.angle_gamma   90.00
#
_symmetry.space_group_name_H-M   'P 1'
#
loop_
_entity.id
_entity.type
_entity.pdbx_description
1 polymer ?
#
loop_
_entity_poly.entity_id
_entity_poly.type
_entity_poly.pdbx_seq_one_letter_code
_entity_poly.pdbx_strand_id
1 'polypeptide(L)'
;MKKGVNDDATSSLVSIASYSSAFSTSRWPDAQDLPKPPIPSDLDETNVRESFVLVLVTGGTLCMVKNESGTYEPLKGYLETAVPHINLLHDDKYFQEHVAERAGKNTFVLPEMKDEMGDTKRVVYTIYEYDPLIDSSNMSYLEYR
;
A
#
# COMPACT_ATOMS: atom_id res chain seq x y z
N MET A 1 -19.87 72.91 28.83
CA MET A 1 -20.89 72.79 27.76
C MET A 1 -20.33 71.92 26.64
N LYS A 2 -21.08 70.87 26.24
CA LYS A 2 -20.97 70.02 25.02
C LYS A 2 -19.69 69.16 24.87
N LYS A 3 -19.72 67.85 25.18
CA LYS A 3 -20.15 66.69 24.35
C LYS A 3 -19.46 66.61 22.98
N GLY A 4 -18.70 65.53 22.78
CA GLY A 4 -18.16 65.06 21.50
C GLY A 4 -17.52 63.69 21.69
N VAL A 5 -18.36 62.64 21.68
CA VAL A 5 -17.97 61.24 21.48
C VAL A 5 -17.44 61.12 20.04
N ASN A 6 -16.31 60.44 19.85
CA ASN A 6 -16.03 59.74 18.60
C ASN A 6 -15.36 58.41 18.94
N ASP A 7 -16.08 57.38 18.55
CA ASP A 7 -15.73 55.97 18.62
C ASP A 7 -14.64 55.69 17.56
N ASP A 8 -13.48 55.24 18.00
CA ASP A 8 -12.57 54.48 17.14
C ASP A 8 -12.27 53.16 17.85
N ALA A 9 -13.24 52.26 17.76
CA ALA A 9 -13.02 50.85 17.94
C ALA A 9 -12.13 50.36 16.79
N THR A 10 -10.82 50.54 16.92
CA THR A 10 -9.84 49.76 16.16
C THR A 10 -9.93 48.33 16.66
N SER A 11 -10.92 47.62 16.12
CA SER A 11 -11.04 46.17 16.13
C SER A 11 -9.74 45.62 15.55
N SER A 12 -8.85 45.18 16.43
CA SER A 12 -7.72 44.34 16.06
C SER A 12 -8.31 43.07 15.46
N LEU A 13 -8.44 43.05 14.14
CA LEU A 13 -8.69 41.84 13.37
C LEU A 13 -7.52 40.90 13.64
N VAL A 14 -7.68 40.06 14.65
CA VAL A 14 -6.85 38.87 14.84
C VAL A 14 -6.97 38.11 13.53
N SER A 15 -5.87 38.05 12.80
CA SER A 15 -5.77 37.37 11.52
C SER A 15 -6.27 35.94 11.68
N ILE A 16 -7.44 35.66 11.11
CA ILE A 16 -8.06 34.33 11.09
C ILE A 16 -7.24 33.39 10.15
N ALA A 17 -6.17 33.90 9.52
CA ALA A 17 -5.29 33.13 8.64
C ALA A 17 -4.45 32.05 9.37
N SER A 18 -4.46 31.99 10.70
CA SER A 18 -3.71 30.97 11.46
C SER A 18 -4.51 29.73 11.86
N TYR A 19 -5.78 29.59 11.44
CA TYR A 19 -6.60 28.39 11.69
C TYR A 19 -6.79 27.49 10.46
N SER A 20 -5.94 27.62 9.43
CA SER A 20 -5.84 26.65 8.33
C SER A 20 -4.74 25.62 8.59
N SER A 21 -4.56 25.19 9.84
CA SER A 21 -3.64 24.10 10.16
C SER A 21 -4.25 22.78 9.68
N ALA A 22 -3.90 22.43 8.44
CA ALA A 22 -3.91 21.11 7.85
C ALA A 22 -5.18 20.28 8.11
N PHE A 23 -6.10 20.29 7.15
CA PHE A 23 -6.79 19.03 6.88
C PHE A 23 -5.70 18.02 6.55
N SER A 24 -5.40 17.14 7.51
CA SER A 24 -4.42 16.07 7.34
C SER A 24 -4.83 15.32 6.09
N THR A 25 -4.05 15.46 5.02
CA THR A 25 -4.19 14.59 3.85
C THR A 25 -3.81 13.19 4.28
N SER A 26 -4.35 12.16 3.60
CA SER A 26 -3.86 10.79 3.83
C SER A 26 -2.34 10.77 3.72
N ARG A 27 -1.70 9.95 4.54
CA ARG A 27 -0.26 9.67 4.43
C ARG A 27 0.08 8.86 3.18
N TRP A 28 -0.93 8.25 2.57
CA TRP A 28 -0.80 7.31 1.47
C TRP A 28 -1.32 7.89 0.14
N PRO A 29 -0.77 7.45 -1.00
CA PRO A 29 -1.20 7.90 -2.31
C PRO A 29 -2.64 7.48 -2.62
N ASP A 30 -3.28 8.21 -3.55
CA ASP A 30 -4.59 7.86 -4.06
C ASP A 30 -4.51 6.61 -4.98
N ALA A 31 -5.61 5.87 -5.10
CA ALA A 31 -5.64 4.57 -5.79
C ALA A 31 -5.16 4.62 -7.26
N GLN A 32 -5.36 5.75 -7.94
CA GLN A 32 -4.95 5.96 -9.33
C GLN A 32 -3.42 6.02 -9.51
N ASP A 33 -2.69 6.31 -8.44
CA ASP A 33 -1.23 6.46 -8.44
C ASP A 33 -0.52 5.17 -8.00
N LEU A 34 -1.29 4.12 -7.68
CA LEU A 34 -0.74 2.81 -7.33
C LEU A 34 -0.15 2.09 -8.55
N PRO A 35 0.89 1.28 -8.36
CA PRO A 35 1.49 0.54 -9.46
C PRO A 35 0.50 -0.47 -10.04
N LYS A 36 0.53 -0.60 -11.35
CA LYS A 36 -0.23 -1.63 -12.06
C LYS A 36 0.59 -2.93 -12.05
N PRO A 37 0.00 -4.08 -11.69
CA PRO A 37 0.67 -5.37 -11.84
C PRO A 37 1.14 -5.60 -13.27
N PRO A 38 2.21 -6.39 -13.49
CA PRO A 38 2.69 -6.69 -14.83
C PRO A 38 1.66 -7.54 -15.57
N ILE A 39 1.06 -7.02 -16.63
CA ILE A 39 0.06 -7.72 -17.46
C ILE A 39 0.82 -8.65 -18.44
N PRO A 40 0.27 -9.79 -18.90
CA PRO A 40 0.91 -10.61 -19.92
C PRO A 40 1.07 -9.78 -21.18
N SER A 41 2.13 -10.02 -21.94
CA SER A 41 2.15 -9.57 -23.33
C SER A 41 1.09 -10.34 -24.12
N ASP A 42 0.47 -9.72 -25.11
CA ASP A 42 -0.45 -10.39 -26.05
C ASP A 42 0.20 -11.56 -26.83
N LEU A 43 1.53 -11.74 -26.68
CA LEU A 43 2.35 -12.80 -27.27
C LEU A 43 2.63 -13.99 -26.33
N ASP A 44 2.07 -14.01 -25.12
CA ASP A 44 2.26 -15.12 -24.20
C ASP A 44 1.39 -16.31 -24.63
N GLU A 45 1.98 -17.23 -25.39
CA GLU A 45 1.33 -18.43 -25.95
C GLU A 45 1.09 -19.54 -24.89
N THR A 46 1.38 -19.29 -23.62
CA THR A 46 1.14 -20.28 -22.57
C THR A 46 -0.37 -20.52 -22.41
N ASN A 47 -0.80 -21.79 -22.43
CA ASN A 47 -2.21 -22.18 -22.21
C ASN A 47 -2.64 -22.03 -20.74
N VAL A 48 -1.93 -21.20 -19.97
CA VAL A 48 -2.10 -20.98 -18.54
C VAL A 48 -2.87 -19.70 -18.35
N ARG A 49 -4.01 -19.75 -17.66
CA ARG A 49 -4.76 -18.54 -17.34
C ARG A 49 -4.16 -17.87 -16.12
N GLU A 50 -3.41 -16.80 -16.37
CA GLU A 50 -2.86 -15.96 -15.31
C GLU A 50 -3.86 -14.90 -14.84
N SER A 51 -3.93 -14.70 -13.53
CA SER A 51 -4.66 -13.61 -12.87
C SER A 51 -3.67 -12.71 -12.14
N PHE A 52 -3.93 -11.40 -12.19
CA PHE A 52 -3.02 -10.39 -11.64
C PHE A 52 -3.63 -9.72 -10.42
N VAL A 53 -2.90 -9.72 -9.32
CA VAL A 53 -3.36 -9.18 -8.05
C VAL A 53 -2.38 -8.13 -7.54
N LEU A 54 -2.89 -6.98 -7.09
CA LEU A 54 -2.12 -6.02 -6.32
C LEU A 54 -2.39 -6.26 -4.84
N VAL A 55 -1.35 -6.60 -4.09
CA VAL A 55 -1.42 -6.80 -2.63
C VAL A 55 -1.01 -5.53 -1.94
N LEU A 56 -1.97 -4.88 -1.27
CA LEU A 56 -1.75 -3.65 -0.52
C LEU A 56 -1.38 -3.97 0.93
N VAL A 57 -0.16 -3.62 1.31
CA VAL A 57 0.36 -3.88 2.65
C VAL A 57 0.33 -2.58 3.45
N THR A 58 -0.64 -2.48 4.34
CA THR A 58 -0.90 -1.29 5.15
C THR A 58 -0.22 -1.32 6.53
N GLY A 59 0.21 -2.50 6.98
CA GLY A 59 0.88 -2.72 8.27
C GLY A 59 0.26 -3.85 9.08
N GLY A 60 -0.01 -3.58 10.36
CA GLY A 60 -0.43 -4.57 11.35
C GLY A 60 0.65 -5.57 11.76
N THR A 61 0.29 -6.52 12.63
CA THR A 61 1.24 -7.47 13.25
C THR A 61 1.98 -8.36 12.25
N LEU A 62 1.40 -8.62 11.07
CA LEU A 62 2.04 -9.43 10.02
C LEU A 62 3.40 -8.87 9.59
N CYS A 63 3.55 -7.55 9.62
CA CYS A 63 4.77 -6.84 9.23
C CYS A 63 5.53 -6.30 10.45
N MET A 64 5.37 -6.90 11.63
CA MET A 64 6.06 -6.46 12.85
C MET A 64 7.10 -7.46 13.33
N VAL A 65 8.17 -6.94 13.92
CA VAL A 65 9.21 -7.73 14.60
C VAL A 65 9.36 -7.28 16.05
N LYS A 66 9.85 -8.18 16.91
CA LYS A 66 10.18 -7.80 18.29
C LYS A 66 11.48 -7.01 18.31
N ASN A 67 11.45 -5.84 18.92
CA ASN A 67 12.64 -5.07 19.21
C ASN A 67 13.36 -5.56 20.47
N GLU A 68 14.49 -4.94 20.80
CA GLU A 68 15.32 -5.30 21.95
C GLU A 68 14.56 -5.21 23.30
N SER A 69 13.55 -4.36 23.38
CA SER A 69 12.70 -4.22 24.57
C SER A 69 11.56 -5.26 24.64
N GLY A 70 11.45 -6.13 23.64
CA GLY A 70 10.42 -7.18 23.54
C GLY A 70 9.06 -6.69 23.04
N THR A 71 8.96 -5.43 22.61
CA THR A 71 7.74 -4.84 22.02
C THR A 71 7.77 -5.02 20.50
N TYR A 72 6.59 -5.06 19.86
CA TYR A 72 6.47 -5.18 18.41
C TYR A 72 6.55 -3.81 17.73
N GLU A 73 7.33 -3.71 16.66
CA GLU A 73 7.41 -2.53 15.79
C GLU A 73 7.34 -2.91 14.31
N PRO A 74 6.77 -2.06 13.44
CA PRO A 74 6.72 -2.33 12.00
C PRO A 74 8.12 -2.46 11.38
N LEU A 75 8.30 -3.49 10.55
CA LEU A 75 9.51 -3.73 9.77
C LEU A 75 9.20 -3.55 8.28
N LYS A 76 9.77 -2.51 7.69
CA LYS A 76 9.68 -2.21 6.27
C LYS A 76 10.31 -3.33 5.42
N GLY A 77 9.67 -3.73 4.34
CA GLY A 77 10.16 -4.75 3.39
C GLY A 77 10.15 -6.17 3.94
N TYR A 78 9.43 -6.42 5.05
CA TYR A 78 9.39 -7.74 5.67
C TYR A 78 8.81 -8.80 4.71
N LEU A 79 7.67 -8.50 4.07
CA LEU A 79 7.02 -9.45 3.17
C LEU A 79 7.82 -9.69 1.89
N GLU A 80 8.43 -8.65 1.32
CA GLU A 80 9.30 -8.78 0.14
C GLU A 80 10.49 -9.71 0.41
N THR A 81 11.01 -9.68 1.64
CA THR A 81 12.12 -10.55 2.07
C THR A 81 11.64 -11.96 2.41
N ALA A 82 10.48 -12.10 3.07
CA ALA A 82 10.01 -13.39 3.56
C ALA A 82 9.38 -14.27 2.45
N VAL A 83 8.62 -13.68 1.54
CA VAL A 83 7.85 -14.40 0.51
C VAL A 83 8.70 -15.31 -0.38
N PRO A 84 9.87 -14.89 -0.89
CA PRO A 84 10.74 -15.77 -1.70
C PRO A 84 11.16 -17.06 -1.01
N HIS A 85 11.17 -17.08 0.33
CA HIS A 85 11.58 -18.24 1.13
C HIS A 85 10.40 -19.16 1.47
N ILE A 86 9.17 -18.84 1.07
CA ILE A 86 7.97 -19.59 1.37
C ILE A 86 7.41 -20.19 0.07
N ASN A 87 7.73 -21.45 -0.21
CA ASN A 87 7.31 -22.14 -1.44
C ASN A 87 5.79 -22.18 -1.67
N LEU A 88 4.98 -22.04 -0.61
CA LEU A 88 3.52 -21.96 -0.74
C LEU A 88 3.06 -20.61 -1.33
N LEU A 89 3.88 -19.57 -1.22
CA LEU A 89 3.60 -18.22 -1.67
C LEU A 89 4.41 -17.84 -2.92
N HIS A 90 5.50 -18.54 -3.22
CA HIS A 90 6.32 -18.25 -4.39
C HIS A 90 6.78 -19.51 -5.13
N ASP A 91 6.36 -19.65 -6.38
CA ASP A 91 6.93 -20.59 -7.34
C ASP A 91 8.05 -19.90 -8.13
N ASP A 92 9.27 -20.00 -7.61
CA ASP A 92 10.45 -19.38 -8.20
C ASP A 92 10.73 -19.89 -9.62
N LYS A 93 10.52 -21.20 -9.86
CA LYS A 93 10.77 -21.78 -11.19
C LYS A 93 9.88 -21.12 -12.25
N TYR A 94 8.57 -21.08 -12.00
CA TYR A 94 7.65 -20.44 -12.93
C TYR A 94 7.93 -18.94 -13.08
N PHE A 95 8.28 -18.27 -11.98
CA PHE A 95 8.62 -16.85 -12.01
C PHE A 95 9.81 -16.58 -12.95
N GLN A 96 10.92 -17.32 -12.82
CA GLN A 96 12.09 -17.14 -13.68
C GLN A 96 11.79 -17.44 -15.16
N GLU A 97 10.97 -18.46 -15.43
CA GLU A 97 10.66 -18.91 -16.79
C GLU A 97 9.67 -17.98 -17.53
N HIS A 98 8.72 -17.36 -16.83
CA HIS A 98 7.56 -16.71 -17.46
C HIS A 98 7.28 -15.26 -17.01
N VAL A 99 7.82 -14.83 -15.88
CA VAL A 99 7.40 -13.56 -15.24
C VAL A 99 8.57 -12.59 -15.06
N ALA A 100 9.78 -13.09 -14.81
CA ALA A 100 10.94 -12.29 -14.44
C ALA A 100 11.29 -11.17 -15.45
N GLU A 101 11.11 -11.39 -16.76
CA GLU A 101 11.43 -10.39 -17.78
C GLU A 101 10.49 -9.18 -17.79
N ARG A 102 9.22 -9.37 -17.37
CA ARG A 102 8.18 -8.34 -17.42
C ARG A 102 7.81 -7.79 -16.04
N ALA A 103 8.36 -8.35 -14.97
CA ALA A 103 7.95 -8.06 -13.60
C ALA A 103 9.01 -7.30 -12.79
N GLY A 104 8.55 -6.54 -11.80
CA GLY A 104 9.40 -5.83 -10.85
C GLY A 104 9.89 -6.73 -9.71
N LYS A 105 10.76 -6.19 -8.84
CA LYS A 105 11.33 -6.90 -7.68
C LYS A 105 10.31 -7.39 -6.66
N ASN A 106 9.11 -6.81 -6.65
CA ASN A 106 8.06 -7.07 -5.66
C ASN A 106 6.92 -7.93 -6.23
N THR A 107 7.17 -8.57 -7.36
CA THR A 107 6.20 -9.46 -8.00
C THR A 107 6.56 -10.91 -7.73
N PHE A 108 5.54 -11.71 -7.42
CA PHE A 108 5.66 -13.12 -7.05
C PHE A 108 4.55 -13.92 -7.74
N VAL A 109 4.70 -15.25 -7.78
CA VAL A 109 3.72 -16.14 -8.40
C VAL A 109 3.35 -17.23 -7.42
N LEU A 110 2.05 -17.46 -7.20
CA LEU A 110 1.59 -18.61 -6.42
C LEU A 110 1.83 -19.93 -7.18
N PRO A 111 2.04 -21.05 -6.46
CA PRO A 111 2.02 -22.38 -7.04
C PRO A 111 0.75 -22.67 -7.86
N GLU A 112 0.86 -23.64 -8.77
CA GLU A 112 -0.23 -24.02 -9.66
C GLU A 112 -1.50 -24.41 -8.89
N MET A 113 -2.65 -23.86 -9.29
CA MET A 113 -3.95 -24.26 -8.78
C MET A 113 -4.81 -24.78 -9.92
N LYS A 114 -5.51 -25.89 -9.67
CA LYS A 114 -6.49 -26.45 -10.61
C LYS A 114 -7.88 -26.06 -10.14
N ASP A 115 -8.70 -25.57 -11.06
CA ASP A 115 -10.11 -25.36 -10.75
C ASP A 115 -10.93 -26.65 -10.87
N GLU A 116 -12.22 -26.56 -10.57
CA GLU A 116 -13.17 -27.69 -10.61
C GLU A 116 -13.29 -28.31 -12.02
N MET A 117 -12.94 -27.57 -13.07
CA MET A 117 -12.97 -28.02 -14.47
C MET A 117 -11.64 -28.64 -14.89
N GLY A 118 -10.61 -28.61 -14.03
CA GLY A 118 -9.27 -29.10 -14.31
C GLY A 118 -8.38 -28.10 -15.04
N ASP A 119 -8.86 -26.86 -15.27
CA ASP A 119 -8.07 -25.81 -15.88
C ASP A 119 -7.01 -25.31 -14.91
N THR A 120 -5.81 -25.07 -15.44
CA THR A 120 -4.69 -24.54 -14.67
C THR A 120 -4.79 -23.02 -14.56
N LYS A 121 -4.82 -22.53 -13.32
CA LYS A 121 -4.81 -21.11 -12.98
C LYS A 121 -3.53 -20.76 -12.23
N ARG A 122 -2.96 -19.61 -12.60
CA ARG A 122 -1.80 -19.02 -11.93
C ARG A 122 -2.17 -17.63 -11.44
N VAL A 123 -1.67 -17.28 -10.26
CA VAL A 123 -1.85 -15.94 -9.70
C VAL A 123 -0.49 -15.29 -9.61
N VAL A 124 -0.30 -14.24 -10.39
CA VAL A 124 0.85 -13.34 -10.31
C VAL A 124 0.43 -12.16 -9.46
N TYR A 125 1.16 -11.88 -8.39
CA TYR A 125 0.80 -10.80 -7.47
C TYR A 125 1.98 -9.87 -7.23
N THR A 126 1.68 -8.57 -7.12
CA THR A 126 2.67 -7.54 -6.82
C THR A 126 2.38 -6.96 -5.45
N ILE A 127 3.40 -6.93 -4.59
CA ILE A 127 3.31 -6.33 -3.27
C ILE A 127 3.58 -4.83 -3.38
N TYR A 128 2.63 -4.03 -2.90
CA TYR A 128 2.81 -2.61 -2.67
C TYR A 128 2.76 -2.34 -1.17
N GLU A 129 3.92 -2.00 -0.61
CA GLU A 129 4.05 -1.64 0.79
C GLU A 129 3.84 -0.15 0.98
N TYR A 130 2.81 0.20 1.75
CA TYR A 130 2.57 1.59 2.11
C TYR A 130 3.63 2.11 3.08
N ASP A 131 3.99 3.39 2.93
CA ASP A 131 4.92 4.10 3.80
C ASP A 131 4.23 5.35 4.36
N PRO A 132 4.06 5.48 5.69
CA PRO A 132 4.45 4.51 6.73
C PRO A 132 3.51 3.30 6.80
N LEU A 133 4.02 2.18 7.33
CA LEU A 133 3.20 1.08 7.84
C LEU A 133 2.50 1.52 9.13
N ILE A 134 1.23 1.16 9.28
CA ILE A 134 0.39 1.62 10.38
C ILE A 134 -0.20 0.41 11.10
N ASP A 135 -0.25 0.45 12.44
CA ASP A 135 -1.07 -0.49 13.20
C ASP A 135 -2.57 -0.19 12.96
N SER A 136 -3.40 -1.22 12.85
CA SER A 136 -4.82 -1.02 12.54
C SER A 136 -5.55 -0.19 13.59
N SER A 137 -5.09 -0.21 14.85
CA SER A 137 -5.58 0.63 15.94
C SER A 137 -5.29 2.14 15.75
N ASN A 138 -4.32 2.48 14.90
CA ASN A 138 -3.90 3.83 14.55
C ASN A 138 -4.40 4.29 13.16
N MET A 139 -5.22 3.49 12.47
CA MET A 139 -5.84 3.89 11.20
C MET A 139 -7.04 4.81 11.44
N SER A 140 -7.17 5.85 10.62
CA SER A 140 -8.33 6.75 10.60
C SER A 140 -9.10 6.64 9.28
N TYR A 141 -10.22 7.34 9.16
CA TYR A 141 -10.99 7.40 7.91
C TYR A 141 -10.14 7.87 6.72
N LEU A 142 -9.13 8.72 6.94
CA LEU A 142 -8.29 9.26 5.87
C LEU A 142 -7.48 8.18 5.15
N GLU A 143 -7.11 7.11 5.85
CA GLU A 143 -6.35 5.99 5.29
C GLU A 143 -7.22 4.99 4.51
N TYR A 144 -8.55 5.05 4.64
CA TYR A 144 -9.49 4.14 3.97
C TYR A 144 -10.16 4.74 2.72
N ARG A 145 -9.87 6.00 2.39
CA ARG A 145 -10.42 6.71 1.22
C ARG A 145 -9.73 6.28 -0.08
#